data_AF-A0A2V5LQ32-F1
#
_entry.id   AF-A0A2V5LQ32-F1
#
_cell.length_a   1.000
_cell.length_b   1.000
_cell.length_c   1.000
_cell.angle_alpha   90.00
_cell.angle_beta   90.00
_cell.angle_gamma   90.00
#
_symmetry.space_group_name_H-M   'P 1'
#
loop_
_entity.id
_entity.type
_entity.pdbx_description
1 polymer ?
#
loop_
_entity_poly.entity_id
_entity_poly.type
_entity_poly.pdbx_seq_one_letter_code
_entity_poly.pdbx_strand_id
1 'polypeptide(L)'
;MGLRSMAKNLSIAFVRRGYSPTGGAEAYLKRLAHGVTAAGHHAQLIATDDWPDHEWPFGSITRMRVGSVIGLANELKQIRAQLSYDVLFSLERVVAQAKV
;
A
#
# COMPACT_ATOMS: atom_id res chain seq x y z
N MET A 1 -2.21 29.74 -22.09
CA MET A 1 -2.47 29.09 -20.78
C MET A 1 -2.46 27.59 -21.03
N GLY A 2 -1.32 26.94 -20.79
CA GLY A 2 -1.07 25.56 -21.26
C GLY A 2 -1.93 24.54 -20.55
N LEU A 3 -2.49 23.60 -21.32
CA LEU A 3 -3.04 22.35 -20.80
C LEU A 3 -1.93 21.63 -20.04
N ARG A 4 -1.88 21.79 -18.71
CA ARG A 4 -1.23 20.79 -17.85
C ARG A 4 -1.92 19.48 -18.20
N SER A 5 -1.16 18.49 -18.67
CA SER A 5 -1.60 17.09 -18.71
C SER A 5 -2.44 16.83 -17.46
N MET A 6 -3.70 16.45 -17.63
CA MET A 6 -4.57 16.08 -16.52
C MET A 6 -4.06 14.72 -16.03
N ALA A 7 -2.95 14.74 -15.32
CA ALA A 7 -2.30 13.54 -14.83
C ALA A 7 -3.34 12.77 -14.01
N LYS A 8 -3.63 11.54 -14.44
CA LYS A 8 -4.64 10.68 -13.81
C LYS A 8 -4.35 10.61 -12.31
N ASN A 9 -5.37 10.82 -11.47
CA ASN A 9 -5.27 10.54 -10.04
C ASN A 9 -5.07 9.04 -9.86
N LEU A 10 -3.85 8.62 -9.52
CA LEU A 10 -3.52 7.22 -9.31
C LEU A 10 -4.02 6.75 -7.95
N SER A 11 -4.46 5.50 -7.89
CA SER A 11 -4.63 4.77 -6.63
C SER A 11 -3.38 3.93 -6.35
N ILE A 12 -2.70 4.23 -5.25
CA ILE A 12 -1.47 3.56 -4.84
C ILE A 12 -1.75 2.69 -3.61
N ALA A 13 -1.57 1.39 -3.75
CA ALA A 13 -1.65 0.43 -2.66
C ALA A 13 -0.27 0.18 -2.06
N PHE A 14 -0.10 0.51 -0.78
CA PHE A 14 1.11 0.25 -0.01
C PHE A 14 1.00 -1.09 0.71
N VAL A 15 2.06 -1.90 0.70
CA VAL A 15 2.10 -3.19 1.42
C VAL A 15 3.15 -3.15 2.51
N ARG A 16 2.73 -3.43 3.74
CA ARG A 16 3.61 -3.54 4.91
C ARG A 16 3.07 -4.55 5.91
N ARG A 17 3.88 -5.55 6.26
CA ARG A 17 3.55 -6.50 7.33
C ARG A 17 4.11 -5.99 8.65
N GLY A 18 3.32 -6.12 9.69
CA GLY A 18 3.67 -5.71 11.03
C GLY A 18 3.64 -4.21 11.20
N TYR A 19 3.59 -3.76 12.45
CA TYR A 19 3.71 -2.37 12.84
C TYR A 19 4.76 -2.20 13.94
N SER A 20 5.56 -1.16 13.80
CA SER A 20 6.44 -0.66 14.86
C SER A 20 6.31 0.85 14.97
N PRO A 21 6.02 1.42 16.15
CA PRO A 21 5.95 2.88 16.35
C PRO A 21 7.24 3.62 15.99
N THR A 22 8.38 2.95 16.14
CA THR A 22 9.71 3.50 15.89
C THR A 22 10.36 2.96 14.62
N GLY A 23 9.61 2.19 13.82
CA GLY A 23 10.14 1.52 12.64
C GLY A 23 10.36 2.49 11.47
N GLY A 24 11.54 2.39 10.85
CA GLY A 24 11.90 3.22 9.71
C GLY A 24 11.05 2.95 8.46
N ALA A 25 10.59 1.71 8.28
CA ALA A 25 9.72 1.33 7.17
C ALA A 25 8.36 2.02 7.26
N GLU A 26 7.79 2.07 8.46
CA GLU A 26 6.52 2.73 8.79
C GLU A 26 6.66 4.25 8.62
N ALA A 27 7.74 4.84 9.14
CA ALA A 27 8.02 6.27 8.97
C ALA A 27 8.18 6.66 7.48
N TYR A 28 8.91 5.85 6.71
CA TYR A 28 9.09 6.05 5.27
C TYR A 28 7.76 5.97 4.53
N LEU A 29 6.95 4.93 4.78
CA LEU A 29 5.64 4.75 4.14
C LEU A 29 4.70 5.91 4.43
N LYS A 30 4.60 6.35 5.70
CA LYS A 30 3.76 7.49 6.06
C LYS A 30 4.20 8.77 5.37
N ARG A 31 5.51 9.03 5.27
CA ARG A 31 6.06 10.19 4.56
C ARG A 31 5.78 10.13 3.06
N LEU A 32 5.92 8.95 2.45
CA LEU A 32 5.63 8.74 1.03
C LEU A 32 4.14 8.92 0.74
N ALA A 33 3.25 8.30 1.55
CA ALA A 33 1.80 8.43 1.44
C ALA A 33 1.34 9.89 1.61
N HIS A 34 1.97 10.65 2.52
CA HIS A 34 1.73 12.08 2.65
C HIS A 34 2.06 12.83 1.35
N GLY A 35 3.21 12.57 0.73
CA GLY A 35 3.57 13.18 -0.55
C GLY A 35 2.63 12.79 -1.70
N VAL A 36 2.25 11.51 -1.77
CA VAL A 36 1.29 10.97 -2.75
C VAL A 36 -0.07 11.65 -2.63
N THR A 37 -0.61 11.75 -1.42
CA THR A 37 -1.90 12.40 -1.17
C THR A 37 -1.85 13.91 -1.41
N ALA A 38 -0.77 14.58 -1.01
CA ALA A 38 -0.55 15.99 -1.30
C ALA A 38 -0.46 16.29 -2.81
N ALA A 39 -0.02 15.33 -3.62
CA ALA A 39 0.00 15.43 -5.09
C ALA A 39 -1.36 15.14 -5.76
N GLY A 40 -2.41 14.82 -4.99
CA GLY A 40 -3.75 14.53 -5.51
C GLY A 40 -3.99 13.06 -5.87
N HIS A 41 -3.10 12.16 -5.47
CA HIS A 41 -3.27 10.71 -5.66
C HIS A 41 -3.92 10.06 -4.43
N HIS A 42 -4.52 8.89 -4.60
CA HIS A 42 -5.11 8.11 -3.52
C HIS A 42 -4.09 7.14 -2.93
N ALA A 43 -4.13 6.97 -1.61
CA ALA A 43 -3.32 6.01 -0.88
C ALA A 43 -4.23 5.02 -0.15
N GLN A 44 -3.89 3.74 -0.21
CA GLN A 44 -4.49 2.69 0.62
C GLN A 44 -3.37 1.80 1.17
N LEU A 45 -3.60 1.20 2.33
CA LEU A 45 -2.67 0.29 2.97
C LEU A 45 -3.20 -1.13 2.93
N ILE A 46 -2.29 -2.07 2.69
CA ILE A 46 -2.50 -3.50 2.88
C ILE A 46 -1.51 -3.93 3.96
N ALA A 47 -2.03 -4.30 5.12
CA ALA A 47 -1.21 -4.59 6.29
C ALA A 47 -1.82 -5.69 7.16
N THR A 48 -1.02 -6.20 8.10
CA THR A 48 -1.52 -7.08 9.15
C THR A 48 -2.34 -6.33 10.19
N ASP A 49 -3.05 -7.08 11.03
CA ASP A 49 -4.01 -6.57 12.02
C ASP A 49 -3.38 -5.64 13.08
N ASP A 50 -2.06 -5.66 13.24
CA ASP A 50 -1.33 -4.89 14.25
C ASP A 50 -1.05 -3.43 13.87
N TRP A 51 -1.33 -3.00 12.63
CA TRP A 51 -1.30 -1.59 12.27
C TRP A 51 -2.41 -0.79 12.96
N PRO A 52 -2.15 0.25 13.76
CA PRO A 52 -3.23 1.06 14.32
C PRO A 52 -3.88 1.94 13.25
N ASP A 53 -5.21 2.12 13.29
CA ASP A 53 -5.91 2.96 12.31
C ASP A 53 -5.39 4.42 12.32
N HIS A 54 -5.08 4.95 13.51
CA HIS A 54 -4.54 6.30 13.66
C HIS A 54 -3.13 6.49 13.08
N GLU A 55 -2.42 5.39 12.79
CA GLU A 55 -1.10 5.42 12.17
C GLU A 55 -1.17 5.46 10.64
N TRP A 56 -2.37 5.31 10.05
CA TRP A 56 -2.60 5.46 8.62
C TRP A 56 -3.76 6.43 8.30
N PRO A 57 -3.52 7.75 8.37
CA PRO A 57 -4.57 8.75 8.12
C PRO A 57 -4.85 9.02 6.63
N PHE A 58 -4.31 8.23 5.69
CA PHE A 58 -4.29 8.57 4.26
C PHE A 58 -5.41 7.90 3.42
N GLY A 59 -6.06 6.88 3.97
CA GLY A 59 -7.10 6.13 3.26
C GLY A 59 -7.42 4.80 3.94
N SER A 60 -7.99 3.86 3.19
CA SER A 60 -8.41 2.57 3.73
C SER A 60 -7.22 1.68 4.11
N ILE A 61 -7.48 0.76 5.05
CA ILE A 61 -6.56 -0.32 5.41
C ILE A 61 -7.25 -1.66 5.11
N THR A 62 -6.68 -2.43 4.19
CA THR A 62 -7.00 -3.84 3.94
C THR A 62 -6.19 -4.69 4.90
N ARG A 63 -6.89 -5.44 5.77
CA ARG A 63 -6.29 -6.26 6.82
C ARG A 63 -6.02 -7.69 6.34
N MET A 64 -4.81 -8.18 6.56
CA MET A 64 -4.38 -9.54 6.22
C MET A 64 -4.00 -10.34 7.46
N ARG A 65 -4.62 -11.50 7.66
CA ARG A 65 -4.41 -12.34 8.86
C ARG A 65 -3.30 -13.37 8.63
N VAL A 66 -2.07 -12.89 8.49
CA VAL A 66 -0.89 -13.72 8.16
C VAL A 66 0.28 -13.48 9.10
N GLY A 67 0.81 -14.57 9.65
CA GLY A 67 1.98 -14.53 10.52
C GLY A 67 3.34 -14.59 9.81
N SER A 68 3.37 -14.97 8.52
CA SER A 68 4.62 -15.26 7.81
C SER A 68 4.79 -14.45 6.52
N VAL A 69 6.05 -14.23 6.13
CA VAL A 69 6.41 -13.51 4.89
C VAL A 69 5.84 -14.20 3.65
N ILE A 70 5.91 -15.53 3.59
CA ILE A 70 5.36 -16.32 2.47
C ILE A 70 3.83 -16.29 2.50
N GLY A 71 3.23 -16.38 3.69
CA GLY A 71 1.78 -16.27 3.86
C GLY A 71 1.23 -14.97 3.29
N LEU A 72 1.86 -13.84 3.64
CA LEU A 72 1.52 -12.53 3.08
C LEU A 72 1.64 -12.50 1.56
N ALA A 73 2.76 -12.97 1.00
CA ALA A 73 2.97 -12.95 -0.45
C ALA A 73 1.90 -13.77 -1.21
N ASN A 74 1.53 -14.93 -0.66
CA ASN A 74 0.51 -15.81 -1.24
C ASN A 74 -0.90 -15.21 -1.11
N GLU A 75 -1.27 -14.70 0.05
CA GLU A 75 -2.60 -14.11 0.24
C GLU A 75 -2.75 -12.82 -0.59
N LEU A 76 -1.70 -11.99 -0.65
CA LEU A 76 -1.68 -10.80 -1.50
C LEU A 76 -1.91 -11.20 -2.96
N LYS A 77 -1.26 -12.26 -3.46
CA LYS A 77 -1.50 -12.78 -4.81
C LYS A 77 -2.98 -13.12 -5.05
N GLN A 78 -3.67 -13.70 -4.08
CA GLN A 78 -5.09 -14.07 -4.20
C GLN A 78 -6.01 -12.85 -4.24
N ILE A 79 -5.79 -11.87 -3.35
CA ILE A 79 -6.69 -10.71 -3.23
C ILE A 79 -6.42 -9.63 -4.28
N ARG A 80 -5.25 -9.63 -4.94
CA ARG A 80 -4.85 -8.58 -5.89
C ARG A 80 -5.86 -8.29 -6.99
N ALA A 81 -6.61 -9.29 -7.46
CA ALA A 81 -7.63 -9.12 -8.49
C ALA A 81 -8.90 -8.40 -7.99
N GLN A 82 -9.11 -8.36 -6.67
CA GLN A 82 -10.26 -7.75 -6.02
C GLN A 82 -9.95 -6.32 -5.54
N LEU A 83 -8.67 -5.95 -5.45
CA LEU A 83 -8.24 -4.63 -5.01
C LEU A 83 -8.22 -3.65 -6.20
N SER A 84 -8.69 -2.43 -5.94
CA SER A 84 -8.67 -1.34 -6.93
C SER A 84 -7.45 -0.44 -6.71
N TYR A 85 -6.39 -0.64 -7.51
CA TYR A 85 -5.19 0.20 -7.51
C TYR A 85 -4.57 0.28 -8.91
N ASP A 86 -3.89 1.38 -9.19
CA ASP A 86 -3.04 1.56 -10.39
C ASP A 86 -1.59 1.12 -10.12
N VAL A 87 -1.10 1.33 -8.90
CA VAL A 87 0.28 1.00 -8.48
C VAL A 87 0.28 0.21 -7.17
N LEU A 88 1.08 -0.85 -7.10
CA LEU A 88 1.37 -1.57 -5.87
C LEU A 88 2.81 -1.27 -5.44
N PHE A 89 2.98 -0.58 -4.31
CA PHE A 89 4.28 -0.33 -3.69
C PHE A 89 4.44 -1.24 -2.47
N SER A 90 5.44 -2.11 -2.46
CA SER A 90 5.63 -3.10 -1.40
C SER A 90 6.99 -2.99 -0.74
N LEU A 91 7.01 -2.97 0.60
CA LEU A 91 8.23 -3.22 1.40
C LEU A 91 8.38 -4.70 1.75
N GLU A 92 7.45 -5.54 1.31
CA GLU A 92 7.40 -6.98 1.56
C GLU A 92 7.69 -7.77 0.27
N ARG A 93 8.02 -9.05 0.44
CA ARG A 93 8.12 -9.97 -0.70
C ARG A 93 6.75 -10.13 -1.38
N VAL A 94 6.73 -10.02 -2.70
CA VAL A 94 5.53 -10.25 -3.52
C VAL A 94 5.78 -11.35 -4.52
N VAL A 95 4.75 -12.16 -4.81
CA VAL A 95 4.82 -13.09 -5.93
C VAL A 95 4.65 -12.28 -7.22
N ALA A 96 5.65 -12.34 -8.09
CA ALA A 96 5.59 -11.71 -9.40
C ALA A 96 4.39 -12.27 -10.20
N GLN A 97 3.72 -11.40 -10.95
CA GLN A 97 2.73 -11.89 -11.91
C GLN A 97 3.50 -12.64 -13.01
N ALA A 98 3.07 -13.87 -13.30
CA ALA A 98 3.48 -14.51 -14.54
C ALA A 98 2.88 -13.68 -15.69
N LYS A 99 3.72 -13.23 -16.62
CA LYS A 99 3.22 -12.75 -17.90
C LYS A 99 2.56 -13.95 -18.58
N VAL A 100 1.25 -13.89 -18.77
CA VAL A 100 0.54 -14.78 -19.70
C VAL A 100 0.95 -14.39 -21.11
#